data_AF-B1MWU9-F1
#
_entry.id   AF-B1MWU9-F1
#
_cell.length_a   1.000
_cell.length_b   1.000
_cell.length_c   1.000
_cell.angle_alpha   90.00
_cell.angle_beta   90.00
_cell.angle_gamma   90.00
#
_symmetry.space_group_name_H-M   'P 1'
#
loop_
_entity.id
_entity.type
_entity.pdbx_description
1 polymer ?
#
loop_
_entity_poly.entity_id
_entity_poly.type
_entity_poly.pdbx_seq_one_letter_code
_entity_poly.pdbx_strand_id
1 'polypeptide(L)'
;MQLPEFRQALEDKLSVQSVARVLASAYDFQVAQNNNRTPRARYGTVKMTKEADAMWETVVSNILAGMSANSDRDILQRLADDEFIAMVEEGLEKINFTTEF
;
A
#
# COMPACT_ATOMS: atom_id res chain seq x y z
N MET A 1 -1.51 2.43 17.98
CA MET A 1 -0.58 3.08 17.04
C MET A 1 -1.43 3.82 16.04
N GLN A 2 -1.08 5.06 15.69
CA GLN A 2 -1.81 5.77 14.64
C GLN A 2 -1.37 5.29 13.25
N LEU A 3 -2.27 5.34 12.26
CA LEU A 3 -1.98 4.90 10.89
C LEU A 3 -0.75 5.60 10.28
N PRO A 4 -0.55 6.92 10.41
CA PRO A 4 0.65 7.58 9.87
C PRO A 4 1.95 7.10 10.53
N GLU A 5 1.93 6.80 11.83
CA GLU A 5 3.09 6.30 12.56
C GLU A 5 3.43 4.87 12.14
N PHE A 6 2.41 4.03 11.94
CA PHE A 6 2.58 2.67 11.45
C PHE A 6 3.09 2.65 10.01
N ARG A 7 2.55 3.51 9.14
CA ARG A 7 3.00 3.65 7.75
C ARG A 7 4.50 3.96 7.70
N GLN A 8 4.95 4.96 8.43
CA GLN A 8 6.36 5.33 8.46
C GLN A 8 7.22 4.17 8.98
N ALA A 9 6.83 3.55 10.09
CA ALA A 9 7.58 2.43 10.66
C ALA A 9 7.64 1.20 9.73
N LEU A 10 6.58 0.95 8.96
CA LEU A 10 6.54 -0.11 7.97
C LEU A 10 7.41 0.21 6.75
N GLU A 11 7.31 1.43 6.21
CA GLU A 11 8.13 1.90 5.07
C GLU A 11 9.63 1.89 5.40
N ASP A 12 10.01 2.23 6.63
CA ASP A 12 11.41 2.20 7.09
C ASP A 12 11.99 0.76 7.16
N LYS A 13 11.11 -0.25 7.22
CA LYS A 13 11.48 -1.67 7.33
C LYS A 13 11.38 -2.42 6.03
N LEU A 14 10.47 -2.01 5.14
CA LEU A 14 10.37 -2.54 3.79
C LEU A 14 11.56 -2.09 2.95
N SER A 15 11.96 -2.92 1.99
CA SER A 15 12.93 -2.48 1.00
C SER A 15 12.32 -1.39 0.09
N VAL A 16 13.18 -0.47 -0.36
CA VAL A 16 12.81 0.58 -1.32
C VAL A 16 12.20 -0.03 -2.60
N GLN A 17 12.64 -1.22 -2.99
CA GLN A 17 12.13 -1.92 -4.17
C GLN A 17 10.67 -2.38 -3.96
N SER A 18 10.34 -2.92 -2.79
CA SER A 18 8.97 -3.33 -2.45
C SER A 18 7.99 -2.16 -2.49
N VAL A 19 8.34 -1.03 -1.84
CA VAL A 19 7.50 0.18 -1.83
C VAL A 19 7.31 0.74 -3.25
N ALA A 20 8.41 0.86 -4.01
CA ALA A 20 8.36 1.36 -5.38
C ALA A 20 7.49 0.46 -6.29
N ARG A 21 7.58 -0.86 -6.11
CA ARG A 21 6.80 -1.83 -6.89
C ARG A 21 5.31 -1.73 -6.61
N VAL A 22 4.90 -1.61 -5.35
CA VAL A 22 3.47 -1.46 -5.00
C VAL A 22 2.91 -0.14 -5.54
N LEU A 23 3.65 0.96 -5.39
CA LEU A 23 3.23 2.27 -5.94
C LEU A 23 3.13 2.24 -7.47
N ALA A 24 4.06 1.57 -8.15
CA ALA A 24 3.99 1.38 -9.61
C ALA A 24 2.74 0.57 -10.01
N SER A 25 2.46 -0.55 -9.34
CA SER A 25 1.27 -1.37 -9.61
C SER A 25 -0.03 -0.59 -9.35
N ALA A 26 -0.09 0.21 -8.30
CA ALA A 26 -1.23 1.08 -8.01
C ALA A 26 -1.41 2.14 -9.11
N TYR A 27 -0.31 2.72 -9.61
CA TYR A 27 -0.35 3.67 -10.72
C TYR A 27 -0.84 3.03 -12.02
N ASP A 28 -0.34 1.84 -12.38
CA ASP A 28 -0.74 1.13 -13.59
C ASP A 28 -2.23 0.74 -13.54
N PHE A 29 -2.70 0.26 -12.40
CA PHE A 29 -4.13 0.00 -12.17
C PHE A 29 -4.96 1.28 -12.36
N GLN A 30 -4.52 2.38 -11.76
CA GLN A 30 -5.18 3.67 -11.86
C GLN A 30 -5.20 4.23 -13.30
N VAL A 31 -4.14 4.02 -14.07
CA VAL A 31 -4.10 4.36 -15.51
C VAL A 31 -5.10 3.52 -16.29
N ALA A 32 -5.16 2.20 -16.05
CA ALA A 32 -6.14 1.32 -16.69
C ALA A 32 -7.58 1.74 -16.38
N GLN A 33 -7.89 2.07 -15.11
CA GLN A 33 -9.20 2.60 -14.70
C GLN A 33 -9.55 3.90 -15.42
N ASN A 34 -8.62 4.84 -15.51
CA ASN A 34 -8.86 6.12 -16.17
C ASN A 34 -9.00 5.97 -17.69
N ASN A 35 -8.31 5.03 -18.32
CA ASN A 35 -8.49 4.72 -19.74
C ASN A 35 -9.87 4.13 -20.05
N ASN A 36 -10.46 3.41 -19.09
CA ASN A 36 -11.84 2.90 -19.19
C ASN A 36 -12.91 3.96 -18.90
N ARG A 37 -12.54 5.14 -18.38
CA ARG A 37 -13.48 6.26 -18.16
C ARG A 37 -13.79 6.98 -19.49
N THR A 38 -15.00 7.52 -19.61
CA THR A 38 -15.42 8.28 -20.79
C THR A 38 -14.53 9.52 -21.04
N PRO A 39 -14.28 9.92 -22.30
CA PRO A 39 -13.21 10.87 -22.68
C PRO A 39 -13.25 12.27 -22.06
N ARG A 40 -14.37 12.72 -21.48
CA ARG A 40 -14.53 14.07 -20.90
C ARG A 40 -13.78 14.29 -19.57
N ALA A 41 -13.18 13.25 -18.97
CA ALA A 41 -12.58 13.30 -17.63
C ALA A 41 -11.03 13.20 -17.60
N ARG A 42 -10.33 13.54 -18.70
CA ARG A 42 -8.88 13.23 -18.89
C ARG A 42 -7.86 14.22 -18.29
N TYR A 43 -8.26 15.33 -17.67
CA TYR A 43 -7.33 16.31 -17.04
C TYR A 43 -6.74 15.85 -15.68
N GLY A 44 -6.51 14.55 -15.51
CA GLY A 44 -6.37 13.88 -14.20
C GLY A 44 -4.97 13.53 -13.72
N THR A 45 -3.88 14.07 -14.26
CA THR A 45 -2.52 13.61 -13.92
C THR A 45 -2.16 13.78 -12.44
N VAL A 46 -2.57 14.88 -11.80
CA VAL A 46 -2.42 15.10 -10.35
C VAL A 46 -3.42 14.26 -9.53
N LYS A 47 -4.55 13.87 -10.14
CA LYS A 47 -5.54 12.97 -9.54
C LYS A 47 -5.02 11.51 -9.53
N MET A 48 -4.23 11.11 -10.52
CA MET A 48 -3.61 9.78 -10.59
C MET A 48 -2.66 9.52 -9.41
N THR A 49 -1.78 10.46 -9.07
CA THR A 49 -0.84 10.32 -7.95
C THR A 49 -1.52 10.27 -6.60
N LYS A 50 -2.56 11.09 -6.38
CA LYS A 50 -3.33 11.08 -5.13
C LYS A 50 -4.13 9.79 -4.93
N GLU A 51 -4.67 9.22 -6.01
CA GLU A 51 -5.44 7.97 -5.93
C GLU A 51 -4.52 6.75 -5.73
N ALA A 52 -3.32 6.73 -6.31
CA ALA A 52 -2.33 5.69 -6.04
C ALA A 52 -1.83 5.71 -4.58
N ASP A 53 -1.57 6.89 -4.01
CA ASP A 53 -1.20 7.02 -2.60
C ASP A 53 -2.33 6.58 -1.67
N ALA A 54 -3.59 6.86 -2.04
CA ALA A 54 -4.77 6.36 -1.29
C ALA A 54 -4.91 4.83 -1.37
N MET A 55 -4.58 4.20 -2.50
CA MET A 55 -4.53 2.74 -2.62
C MET A 55 -3.44 2.14 -1.73
N TRP A 56 -2.27 2.78 -1.67
CA TRP A 56 -1.19 2.37 -0.77
C TRP A 56 -1.60 2.48 0.71
N GLU A 57 -2.19 3.60 1.12
CA GLU A 57 -2.76 3.79 2.46
C GLU A 57 -3.79 2.70 2.83
N THR A 58 -4.58 2.24 1.87
CA THR A 58 -5.56 1.15 2.07
C THR A 58 -4.84 -0.17 2.38
N VAL A 59 -3.75 -0.48 1.67
CA VAL A 59 -2.93 -1.68 1.93
C VAL A 59 -2.33 -1.61 3.33
N VAL A 60 -1.70 -0.49 3.69
CA VAL A 60 -1.09 -0.28 5.01
C VAL A 60 -2.14 -0.39 6.12
N SER A 61 -3.32 0.21 5.92
CA SER A 61 -4.45 0.13 6.86
C SER A 61 -4.92 -1.31 7.08
N ASN A 62 -4.97 -2.12 6.02
CA ASN A 62 -5.36 -3.53 6.12
C ASN A 62 -4.35 -4.36 6.91
N ILE A 63 -3.04 -4.12 6.70
CA ILE A 63 -1.97 -4.77 7.47
C ILE A 63 -2.10 -4.38 8.96
N LEU A 64 -2.27 -3.09 9.26
CA LEU A 64 -2.44 -2.60 10.62
C LEU A 64 -3.68 -3.20 11.29
N ALA A 65 -4.80 -3.29 10.58
CA ALA A 65 -6.04 -3.89 11.08
C ALA A 65 -5.85 -5.38 11.44
N GLY A 66 -5.07 -6.13 10.64
CA GLY A 66 -4.69 -7.51 10.94
C GLY A 66 -3.84 -7.67 12.21
N MET A 67 -3.17 -6.60 12.64
CA MET A 67 -2.36 -6.55 13.86
C MET A 67 -3.06 -5.84 15.02
N SER A 68 -4.33 -5.45 14.87
CA SER A 68 -5.06 -4.60 15.82
C SER A 68 -5.22 -5.18 17.23
N ALA A 69 -5.09 -6.50 17.40
CA ALA A 69 -5.12 -7.16 18.70
C ALA A 69 -3.81 -7.01 19.50
N ASN A 70 -2.73 -6.56 18.86
CA ASN A 70 -1.42 -6.41 19.46
C ASN A 70 -1.24 -5.01 20.05
N SER A 71 -0.43 -4.90 21.11
CA SER A 71 -0.04 -3.58 21.61
C SER A 71 0.93 -2.90 20.63
N ASP A 72 1.04 -1.57 20.67
CA ASP A 72 1.96 -0.82 19.81
C ASP A 72 3.41 -1.30 19.95
N ARG A 73 3.80 -1.72 21.16
CA ARG A 73 5.10 -2.32 21.43
C ARG A 73 5.29 -3.64 20.67
N ASP A 74 4.28 -4.50 20.69
CA ASP A 74 4.34 -5.80 20.03
C ASP A 74 4.32 -5.64 18.49
N ILE A 75 3.58 -4.65 17.97
CA ILE A 75 3.59 -4.28 16.56
C ILE A 75 5.00 -3.86 16.12
N LEU A 76 5.63 -2.95 16.88
CA LEU A 76 7.00 -2.50 16.60
C LEU A 76 8.03 -3.64 16.68
N GLN A 77 7.87 -4.57 17.61
CA GLN A 77 8.72 -5.76 17.69
C GLN A 77 8.54 -6.66 16.47
N ARG A 78 7.30 -6.83 15.99
CA ARG A 78 6.99 -7.60 14.78
C ARG A 78 7.57 -6.96 13.53
N LEU A 79 7.54 -5.63 13.43
CA LEU A 79 8.17 -4.89 12.32
C LEU A 79 9.70 -4.96 12.35
N ALA A 80 10.31 -5.40 13.46
CA ALA A 80 11.74 -5.67 13.56
C ALA A 80 12.09 -7.15 13.26
N ASP A 81 11.09 -7.99 13.01
CA ASP A 81 11.26 -9.40 12.68
C ASP A 81 11.44 -9.57 11.16
N ASP A 82 12.61 -10.04 10.75
CA ASP A 82 12.98 -10.20 9.34
C ASP A 82 12.06 -11.20 8.61
N GLU A 83 11.58 -12.26 9.30
CA GLU A 83 10.66 -13.23 8.69
C GLU A 83 9.30 -12.58 8.41
N PHE A 84 8.83 -11.74 9.33
CA PHE A 84 7.60 -10.99 9.13
C PHE A 84 7.74 -9.99 7.97
N ILE A 85 8.85 -9.24 7.91
CA ILE A 85 9.08 -8.30 6.81
C ILE A 85 9.15 -9.03 5.47
N ALA A 86 9.88 -10.14 5.38
CA ALA A 86 9.95 -10.94 4.15
C ALA A 86 8.57 -11.47 3.72
N MET A 87 7.74 -11.92 4.66
CA MET A 87 6.36 -12.34 4.38
C MET A 87 5.51 -11.18 3.87
N VAL A 88 5.64 -9.99 4.46
CA VAL A 88 4.92 -8.79 3.99
C VAL A 88 5.38 -8.41 2.59
N GLU A 89 6.69 -8.37 2.32
CA GLU A 89 7.22 -8.08 0.98
C GLU A 89 6.71 -9.06 -0.08
N GLU A 90 6.74 -10.37 0.19
CA GLU A 90 6.19 -11.38 -0.71
C GLU A 90 4.68 -11.19 -0.93
N GLY A 91 3.95 -10.85 0.13
CA GLY A 91 2.52 -10.51 0.05
C GLY A 91 2.27 -9.28 -0.83
N LEU A 92 3.08 -8.24 -0.67
CA LEU A 92 3.03 -7.00 -1.47
C LEU A 92 3.28 -7.28 -2.96
N GLU A 93 4.20 -8.19 -3.31
CA GLU A 93 4.45 -8.57 -4.70
C GLU A 93 3.26 -9.28 -5.36
N LYS A 94 2.42 -9.93 -4.55
CA LYS A 94 1.23 -10.67 -5.00
C LYS A 94 -0.04 -9.83 -4.96
N ILE A 95 0.03 -8.58 -4.49
CA ILE A 95 -1.14 -7.70 -4.48
C ILE A 95 -1.61 -7.51 -5.91
N ASN A 96 -2.82 -7.99 -6.16
CA ASN A 96 -3.52 -7.78 -7.39
C ASN A 96 -4.63 -6.77 -7.12
N PHE A 97 -4.52 -5.58 -7.70
CA PHE A 97 -5.56 -4.56 -7.60
C PHE A 97 -6.71 -4.99 -8.53
N THR A 98 -7.66 -5.78 -8.01
CA THR A 98 -8.81 -6.29 -8.76
C THR A 98 -9.98 -5.33 -8.75
N THR A 99 -10.77 -5.38 -9.82
CA THR A 99 -11.97 -4.57 -10.10
C THR A 99 -13.25 -5.07 -9.44
N GLU A 100 -13.20 -5.67 -8.24
CA GLU A 100 -14.45 -6.06 -7.57
C GLU A 100 -15.09 -4.85 -6.87
N PHE A 101 -15.79 -4.04 -7.67
CA PHE A 101 -16.84 -3.11 -7.23
C PHE A 101 -18.07 -3.28 -8.13
#